data_AF-A0A1L7AFE4-F1
#
_entry.id   AF-A0A1L7AFE4-F1
#
_cell.length_a   1.000
_cell.length_b   1.000
_cell.length_c   1.000
_cell.angle_alpha   90.00
_cell.angle_beta   90.00
_cell.angle_gamma   90.00
#
_symmetry.space_group_name_H-M   'P 1'
#
loop_
_entity.id
_entity.type
_entity.pdbx_description
1 polymer ?
#
loop_
_entity_poly.entity_id
_entity_poly.type
_entity_poly.pdbx_seq_one_letter_code
_entity_poly.pdbx_strand_id
1 'polypeptide(L)'
;MDEAFAPWRHAAPEAPGPATAGLSWMPAVTVHGLQEAEAVLRVAAEGCGEGRGAVLLSAPGAAIWPGPAGFAAVIRLARARHPTLPCRALLDCGTMPGLALRALREGWRELILAETCPAFAQVSGAARMAGAVLHGRAPRALSLDGIDLRRPGGMAILRRWLTVSPTGGEMTGEAGRG
;
A
#
# COMPACT_ATOMS: atom_id res chain seq x y z
N MET A 1 -15.32 41.36 14.83
CA MET A 1 -15.91 41.20 13.49
C MET A 1 -14.74 41.25 12.51
N ASP A 2 -14.26 40.18 11.90
CA ASP A 2 -14.44 38.74 12.06
C ASP A 2 -13.22 38.15 11.34
N GLU A 3 -12.22 37.67 12.07
CA GLU A 3 -10.94 37.17 11.51
C GLU A 3 -10.87 35.65 11.69
N ALA A 4 -11.92 34.96 11.25
CA ALA A 4 -12.10 33.53 11.42
C ALA A 4 -12.12 32.81 10.06
N PHE A 5 -11.41 31.68 10.04
CA PHE A 5 -11.47 30.61 9.03
C PHE A 5 -10.63 30.78 7.75
N ALA A 6 -9.31 30.63 7.89
CA ALA A 6 -8.50 30.10 6.79
C ALA A 6 -8.64 28.56 6.76
N PRO A 7 -9.28 27.95 5.75
CA PRO A 7 -9.36 26.50 5.66
C PRO A 7 -7.98 25.93 5.28
N TRP A 8 -7.38 25.23 6.25
CA TRP A 8 -6.37 24.17 6.13
C TRP A 8 -5.75 23.97 4.73
N ARG A 9 -4.70 24.74 4.42
CA ARG A 9 -3.71 24.38 3.40
C ARG A 9 -2.53 23.67 4.07
N HIS A 10 -2.77 22.48 4.62
CA HIS A 10 -1.67 21.52 4.68
C HIS A 10 -1.42 21.09 3.23
N ALA A 11 -0.22 21.34 2.72
CA ALA A 11 0.24 20.67 1.52
C ALA A 11 -0.10 19.19 1.69
N ALA A 12 -0.92 18.64 0.77
CA ALA A 12 -1.24 17.23 0.81
C ALA A 12 0.10 16.48 0.91
N PRO A 13 0.28 15.58 1.88
CA PRO A 13 1.48 14.75 1.91
C PRO A 13 1.57 14.11 0.54
N GLU A 14 2.73 14.27 -0.11
CA GLU A 14 2.98 13.75 -1.44
C GLU A 14 2.56 12.28 -1.47
N ALA A 15 1.40 12.03 -2.07
CA ALA A 15 0.83 10.70 -2.13
C ALA A 15 1.85 9.81 -2.85
N PRO A 16 1.99 8.53 -2.49
CA PRO A 16 2.79 7.62 -3.28
C PRO A 16 2.33 7.74 -4.74
N GLY A 17 3.24 8.22 -5.60
CA GLY A 17 2.94 8.69 -6.95
C GLY A 17 2.22 7.66 -7.82
N PRO A 18 1.73 8.07 -9.01
CA PRO A 18 0.85 7.25 -9.83
C PRO A 18 1.44 5.89 -10.17
N ALA A 19 0.56 4.89 -10.16
CA ALA A 19 0.85 3.52 -10.54
C ALA A 19 1.07 3.40 -12.05
N THR A 20 2.33 3.37 -12.50
CA THR A 20 2.66 2.80 -13.83
C THR A 20 2.30 1.30 -13.79
N ALA A 21 1.91 0.66 -14.89
CA ALA A 21 1.68 -0.79 -14.91
C ALA A 21 2.93 -1.53 -14.35
N GLY A 22 2.80 -2.29 -13.26
CA GLY A 22 3.98 -2.90 -12.62
C GLY A 22 3.85 -3.46 -11.20
N LEU A 23 2.67 -3.51 -10.60
CA LEU A 23 2.51 -4.25 -9.33
C LEU A 23 2.84 -5.73 -9.48
N SER A 24 2.62 -6.27 -10.68
CA SER A 24 2.75 -7.69 -10.94
C SER A 24 4.19 -8.20 -10.90
N TRP A 25 5.21 -7.38 -10.58
CA TRP A 25 6.61 -7.84 -10.52
C TRP A 25 7.33 -7.63 -9.19
N MET A 26 6.69 -6.97 -8.23
CA MET A 26 7.28 -6.78 -6.90
C MET A 26 6.64 -7.71 -5.87
N PRO A 27 7.43 -8.37 -5.02
CA PRO A 27 6.90 -9.12 -3.89
C PRO A 27 6.18 -8.18 -2.92
N ALA A 28 4.97 -8.58 -2.49
CA ALA A 28 4.18 -7.85 -1.51
C ALA A 28 4.41 -8.38 -0.10
N VAL A 29 4.48 -7.47 0.87
CA VAL A 29 4.57 -7.79 2.30
C VAL A 29 3.55 -6.96 3.04
N THR A 30 2.71 -7.63 3.83
CA THR A 30 1.78 -6.98 4.75
C THR A 30 2.52 -6.50 5.97
N VAL A 31 2.47 -5.20 6.23
CA VAL A 31 3.14 -4.54 7.36
C VAL A 31 2.15 -3.81 8.25
N HIS A 32 2.43 -3.80 9.55
CA HIS A 32 1.57 -3.23 10.60
C HIS A 32 2.16 -1.94 11.19
N GLY A 33 3.41 -1.61 10.89
CA GLY A 33 4.08 -0.45 11.44
C GLY A 33 5.43 -0.13 10.81
N LEU A 34 6.06 0.93 11.32
CA LEU A 34 7.30 1.48 10.78
C LEU A 34 8.47 0.51 10.78
N GLN A 35 8.70 -0.21 11.89
CA GLN A 35 9.84 -1.12 12.00
C GLN A 35 9.76 -2.26 10.97
N GLU A 36 8.56 -2.79 10.72
CA GLU A 36 8.33 -3.81 9.70
C GLU A 36 8.57 -3.25 8.30
N ALA A 37 8.01 -2.07 7.98
CA ALA A 37 8.22 -1.41 6.70
C ALA A 37 9.71 -1.12 6.43
N GLU A 38 10.45 -0.61 7.42
CA GLU A 38 11.90 -0.38 7.32
C GLU A 38 12.67 -1.67 7.09
N ALA A 39 12.32 -2.75 7.79
CA ALA A 39 12.97 -4.03 7.61
C ALA A 39 12.73 -4.61 6.20
N VAL A 40 11.51 -4.48 5.66
CA VAL A 40 11.18 -4.89 4.29
C VAL A 40 12.02 -4.12 3.28
N LEU A 41 12.05 -2.79 3.37
CA LEU A 41 12.80 -1.97 2.41
C LEU A 41 14.31 -2.17 2.53
N ARG A 42 14.83 -2.33 3.76
CA ARG A 42 16.24 -2.66 3.97
C ARG A 42 16.61 -3.99 3.32
N VAL A 43 15.82 -5.04 3.54
CA VAL A 43 16.09 -6.36 2.95
C VAL A 43 15.96 -6.33 1.43
N ALA A 44 14.95 -5.63 0.91
CA ALA A 44 14.82 -5.42 -0.52
C ALA A 44 16.06 -4.72 -1.08
N ALA A 45 16.55 -3.65 -0.46
CA ALA A 45 17.77 -2.97 -0.89
C ALA A 45 19.03 -3.85 -0.81
N GLU A 46 19.13 -4.76 0.18
CA GLU A 46 20.27 -5.68 0.34
C GLU A 46 20.29 -6.83 -0.70
N GLY A 47 19.12 -7.38 -1.03
CA GLY A 47 19.00 -8.67 -1.73
C GLY A 47 18.53 -8.59 -3.19
N CYS A 48 18.19 -7.40 -3.67
CA CYS A 48 17.68 -7.19 -5.02
C CYS A 48 18.79 -6.74 -5.96
N GLY A 49 19.00 -7.48 -7.06
CA GLY A 49 19.71 -6.91 -8.23
C GLY A 49 19.02 -5.63 -8.70
N GLU A 50 19.74 -4.78 -9.43
CA GLU A 50 19.26 -3.47 -9.88
C GLU A 50 17.80 -3.53 -10.36
N GLY A 51 16.96 -2.67 -9.79
CA GLY A 51 15.56 -2.52 -10.19
C GLY A 51 14.53 -3.39 -9.46
N ARG A 52 14.91 -4.36 -8.61
CA ARG A 52 13.92 -5.11 -7.80
C ARG A 52 13.45 -4.31 -6.57
N GLY A 53 12.14 -4.11 -6.44
CA GLY A 53 11.50 -3.34 -5.37
C GLY A 53 10.61 -4.18 -4.45
N ALA A 54 9.78 -3.50 -3.64
CA ALA A 54 8.78 -4.16 -2.79
C ALA A 54 7.45 -3.41 -2.78
N VAL A 55 6.36 -4.15 -2.61
CA VAL A 55 5.04 -3.60 -2.28
C VAL A 55 4.84 -3.68 -0.77
N LEU A 56 4.61 -2.53 -0.14
CA LEU A 56 4.15 -2.44 1.24
C LEU A 56 2.62 -2.46 1.24
N LEU A 57 2.04 -3.56 1.69
CA LEU A 57 0.61 -3.73 1.82
C LEU A 57 0.23 -3.44 3.28
N SER A 58 -0.82 -2.64 3.51
CA SER A 58 -1.36 -2.51 4.86
C SER A 58 -2.07 -3.80 5.28
N ALA A 59 -2.16 -4.10 6.58
CA ALA A 59 -3.07 -5.16 7.03
C ALA A 59 -4.52 -4.90 6.58
N PRO A 60 -5.35 -5.93 6.39
CA PRO A 60 -6.75 -5.76 6.04
C PRO A 60 -7.45 -4.85 7.05
N GLY A 61 -8.03 -3.75 6.58
CA GLY A 61 -8.66 -2.78 7.47
C GLY A 61 -7.69 -2.03 8.39
N ALA A 62 -6.38 -2.03 8.12
CA ALA A 62 -5.38 -1.26 8.87
C ALA A 62 -5.64 0.25 8.88
N ALA A 63 -6.54 0.75 8.03
CA ALA A 63 -7.01 2.12 8.15
C ALA A 63 -8.14 2.33 9.18
N ILE A 64 -8.48 1.32 9.99
CA ILE A 64 -9.25 1.50 11.24
C ILE A 64 -8.38 2.21 12.28
N TRP A 65 -7.10 1.85 12.39
CA TRP A 65 -6.11 2.57 13.20
C TRP A 65 -4.70 2.24 12.68
N PRO A 66 -3.87 3.22 12.27
CA PRO A 66 -4.01 4.67 12.45
C PRO A 66 -4.78 5.41 11.33
N GLY A 67 -5.35 4.72 10.35
CA GLY A 67 -6.01 5.36 9.20
C GLY A 67 -5.11 5.54 7.99
N PRO A 68 -5.65 6.00 6.84
CA PRO A 68 -4.89 6.12 5.59
C PRO A 68 -3.72 7.11 5.73
N ALA A 69 -3.93 8.26 6.38
CA ALA A 69 -2.87 9.23 6.70
C ALA A 69 -1.76 8.64 7.58
N GLY A 70 -2.11 7.85 8.61
CA GLY A 70 -1.13 7.23 9.49
C GLY A 70 -0.27 6.20 8.76
N PHE A 71 -0.89 5.37 7.91
CA PHE A 71 -0.14 4.43 7.09
C PHE A 71 0.75 5.13 6.04
N ALA A 72 0.26 6.22 5.43
CA ALA A 72 1.08 7.05 4.53
C ALA A 72 2.32 7.62 5.25
N ALA A 73 2.19 8.02 6.52
CA ALA A 73 3.33 8.47 7.33
C ALA A 73 4.36 7.36 7.56
N VAL A 74 3.92 6.12 7.82
CA VAL A 74 4.79 4.95 7.94
C VAL A 74 5.59 4.73 6.66
N ILE A 75 4.92 4.75 5.50
CA ILE A 75 5.58 4.56 4.19
C ILE A 75 6.60 5.66 3.93
N ARG A 76 6.23 6.93 4.17
CA ARG A 76 7.12 8.08 3.99
C ARG A 76 8.39 7.93 4.82
N LEU A 77 8.26 7.59 6.10
CA LEU A 77 9.40 7.41 7.00
C LEU A 77 10.29 6.23 6.56
N ALA A 78 9.70 5.08 6.21
CA ALA A 78 10.46 3.93 5.74
C ALA A 78 11.23 4.23 4.44
N ARG A 79 10.59 4.91 3.47
CA ARG A 79 11.20 5.26 2.18
C ARG A 79 12.31 6.28 2.30
N ALA A 80 12.30 7.14 3.31
CA ALA A 80 13.34 8.16 3.51
C ALA A 80 14.76 7.56 3.62
N ARG A 81 14.89 6.30 4.07
CA ARG A 81 16.16 5.58 4.17
C ARG A 81 16.61 4.93 2.86
N HIS A 82 15.69 4.77 1.90
CA HIS A 82 15.90 4.08 0.62
C HIS A 82 15.18 4.83 -0.52
N PRO A 83 15.51 6.11 -0.79
CA PRO A 83 14.72 6.97 -1.69
C PRO A 83 14.69 6.49 -3.14
N THR A 84 15.73 5.78 -3.58
CA THR A 84 15.87 5.25 -4.95
C THR A 84 15.29 3.86 -5.12
N LEU A 85 14.95 3.16 -4.03
CA LEU A 85 14.40 1.81 -4.09
C LEU A 85 12.97 1.88 -4.65
N PRO A 86 12.63 1.11 -5.70
CA PRO A 86 11.25 1.00 -6.15
C PRO A 86 10.37 0.48 -4.99
N CYS A 87 9.44 1.31 -4.55
CA CYS A 87 8.51 0.98 -3.48
C CYS A 87 7.11 1.41 -3.88
N ARG A 88 6.16 0.49 -3.77
CA ARG A 88 4.73 0.77 -3.88
C ARG A 88 4.03 0.56 -2.56
N ALA A 89 2.89 1.20 -2.41
CA ALA A 89 2.08 1.13 -1.21
C ALA A 89 0.64 0.84 -1.61
N LEU A 90 0.07 -0.24 -1.07
CA LEU A 90 -1.33 -0.57 -1.24
C LEU A 90 -2.04 -0.45 0.10
N LEU A 91 -3.15 0.28 0.12
CA LEU A 91 -4.01 0.36 1.29
C LEU A 91 -5.17 -0.64 1.15
N ASP A 92 -5.22 -1.62 2.04
CA ASP A 92 -6.28 -2.61 2.10
C ASP A 92 -7.46 -2.09 2.94
N CYS A 93 -8.54 -1.71 2.26
CA CYS A 93 -9.77 -1.22 2.87
C CYS A 93 -10.73 -2.34 3.26
N GLY A 94 -10.38 -3.62 3.02
CA GLY A 94 -11.24 -4.76 3.30
C GLY A 94 -12.61 -4.61 2.63
N THR A 95 -13.69 -4.68 3.40
CA THR A 95 -15.08 -4.48 2.94
C THR A 95 -15.64 -3.11 3.34
N MET A 96 -14.80 -2.12 3.67
CA MET A 96 -15.21 -0.81 4.21
C MET A 96 -15.18 0.29 3.14
N PRO A 97 -16.32 0.63 2.49
CA PRO A 97 -16.33 1.61 1.41
C PRO A 97 -16.07 3.04 1.89
N GLY A 98 -16.53 3.40 3.09
CA GLY A 98 -16.26 4.72 3.68
C GLY A 98 -14.76 4.99 3.86
N LEU A 99 -14.00 3.93 4.15
CA LEU A 99 -12.55 3.98 4.30
C LEU A 99 -11.84 4.20 2.95
N ALA A 100 -12.24 3.46 1.92
CA ALA A 100 -11.72 3.65 0.57
C ALA A 100 -12.01 5.06 0.06
N LEU A 101 -13.23 5.58 0.25
CA LEU A 101 -13.60 6.95 -0.13
C LEU A 101 -12.79 8.00 0.66
N ARG A 102 -12.52 7.77 1.95
CA ARG A 102 -11.64 8.63 2.74
C ARG A 102 -10.22 8.62 2.17
N ALA A 103 -9.65 7.45 1.90
CA ALA A 103 -8.31 7.32 1.34
C ALA A 103 -8.16 8.02 -0.03
N LEU A 104 -9.16 7.90 -0.91
CA LEU A 104 -9.19 8.62 -2.19
C LEU A 104 -9.13 10.14 -2.02
N ARG A 105 -9.91 10.69 -1.07
CA ARG A 105 -9.90 12.13 -0.72
C ARG A 105 -8.57 12.57 -0.12
N GLU A 106 -7.91 11.70 0.65
CA GLU A 106 -6.59 11.92 1.23
C GLU A 106 -5.44 11.73 0.21
N GLY A 107 -5.75 11.44 -1.05
CA GLY A 107 -4.77 11.42 -2.14
C GLY A 107 -4.27 10.03 -2.53
N TRP A 108 -4.73 8.94 -1.90
CA TRP A 108 -4.36 7.59 -2.32
C TRP A 108 -4.82 7.29 -3.74
N ARG A 109 -3.97 6.63 -4.51
CA ARG A 109 -4.23 6.26 -5.92
C ARG A 109 -4.15 4.76 -6.20
N GLU A 110 -3.84 3.95 -5.20
CA GLU A 110 -3.75 2.51 -5.32
C GLU A 110 -4.32 1.89 -4.04
N LEU A 111 -5.49 1.26 -4.16
CA LEU A 111 -6.31 0.79 -3.04
C LEU A 111 -6.82 -0.62 -3.30
N ILE A 112 -7.12 -1.37 -2.25
CA ILE A 112 -7.89 -2.62 -2.33
C ILE A 112 -9.22 -2.41 -1.62
N LEU A 113 -10.31 -2.83 -2.26
CA LEU A 113 -11.62 -3.02 -1.64
C LEU A 113 -12.12 -4.37 -2.12
N ALA A 114 -12.52 -5.24 -1.22
CA ALA A 114 -13.02 -6.56 -1.59
C ALA A 114 -14.23 -6.43 -2.52
N GLU A 115 -14.24 -7.20 -3.62
CA GLU A 115 -15.37 -7.25 -4.58
C GLU A 115 -16.69 -7.66 -3.93
N THR A 116 -16.63 -8.37 -2.80
CA THR A 116 -17.79 -8.72 -1.99
C THR A 116 -18.43 -7.52 -1.28
N CYS A 117 -17.78 -6.37 -1.27
CA CYS A 117 -18.36 -5.13 -0.74
C CYS A 117 -19.54 -4.69 -1.63
N PRO A 118 -20.76 -4.54 -1.09
CA PRO A 118 -21.92 -4.12 -1.88
C PRO A 118 -21.75 -2.77 -2.60
N ALA A 119 -20.87 -1.92 -2.08
CA ALA A 119 -20.56 -0.61 -2.65
C ALA A 119 -19.35 -0.62 -3.61
N PHE A 120 -18.82 -1.80 -3.98
CA PHE A 120 -17.59 -1.90 -4.78
C PHE A 120 -17.68 -1.14 -6.11
N ALA A 121 -18.78 -1.30 -6.86
CA ALA A 121 -18.98 -0.65 -8.14
C ALA A 121 -18.99 0.90 -8.02
N GLN A 122 -19.66 1.42 -7.00
CA GLN A 122 -19.74 2.86 -6.73
C GLN A 122 -18.36 3.42 -6.34
N VAL A 123 -17.62 2.71 -5.49
CA VAL A 123 -16.27 3.12 -5.09
C VAL A 123 -15.29 3.01 -6.25
N SER A 124 -15.42 2.00 -7.12
CA SER A 124 -14.63 1.86 -8.34
C SER A 124 -14.86 3.04 -9.29
N GLY A 125 -16.12 3.46 -9.47
CA GLY A 125 -16.46 4.69 -10.20
C GLY A 125 -15.80 5.94 -9.61
N ALA A 126 -15.85 6.12 -8.29
CA ALA A 126 -15.19 7.22 -7.59
C ALA A 126 -13.65 7.17 -7.72
N ALA A 127 -13.04 5.99 -7.64
CA ALA A 127 -11.61 5.79 -7.83
C ALA A 127 -11.20 6.22 -9.25
N ARG A 128 -11.95 5.80 -10.27
CA ARG A 128 -11.68 6.16 -11.66
C ARG A 128 -11.76 7.68 -11.89
N MET A 129 -12.75 8.35 -11.31
CA MET A 129 -12.85 9.83 -11.36
C MET A 129 -11.67 10.51 -10.65
N ALA A 130 -11.14 9.90 -9.60
CA ALA A 130 -9.98 10.40 -8.86
C ALA A 130 -8.62 10.04 -9.49
N GLY A 131 -8.60 9.35 -10.63
CA GLY A 131 -7.38 8.83 -11.26
C GLY A 131 -6.67 7.74 -10.42
N ALA A 132 -7.44 7.03 -9.59
CA ALA A 132 -6.97 5.95 -8.76
C ALA A 132 -7.33 4.57 -9.35
N VAL A 133 -6.56 3.56 -8.96
CA VAL A 133 -6.84 2.15 -9.26
C VAL A 133 -7.39 1.49 -7.99
N LEU A 134 -8.54 0.84 -8.14
CA LEU A 134 -9.16 0.03 -7.09
C LEU A 134 -9.05 -1.45 -7.45
N HIS A 135 -8.36 -2.21 -6.61
CA HIS A 135 -8.19 -3.64 -6.75
C HIS A 135 -9.29 -4.37 -5.99
N GLY A 136 -9.89 -5.37 -6.63
CA GLY A 136 -10.94 -6.21 -6.04
C GLY A 136 -10.45 -7.21 -4.99
N ARG A 137 -9.14 -7.47 -4.98
CA ARG A 137 -8.48 -8.42 -4.09
C ARG A 137 -7.06 -7.97 -3.80
N ALA A 138 -6.58 -8.26 -2.59
CA ALA A 138 -5.18 -8.08 -2.25
C ALA A 138 -4.28 -9.02 -3.07
N PRO A 139 -3.07 -8.57 -3.47
CA PRO A 139 -2.09 -9.47 -4.06
C PRO A 139 -1.64 -10.52 -3.03
N ARG A 140 -1.03 -11.61 -3.51
CA ARG A 140 -0.37 -12.57 -2.61
C ARG A 140 0.77 -11.87 -1.87
N ALA A 141 0.65 -11.77 -0.55
CA ALA A 141 1.62 -11.10 0.31
C ALA A 141 2.10 -12.01 1.45
N LEU A 142 3.33 -11.79 1.91
CA LEU A 142 3.79 -12.34 3.19
C LEU A 142 3.19 -11.49 4.31
N SER A 143 2.45 -12.11 5.24
CA SER A 143 2.10 -11.46 6.49
C SER A 143 3.27 -11.56 7.48
N LEU A 144 3.60 -10.45 8.13
CA LEU A 144 4.57 -10.41 9.22
C LEU A 144 3.94 -10.61 10.60
N ASP A 145 2.62 -10.82 10.66
CA ASP A 145 1.94 -11.15 11.91
C ASP A 145 2.54 -12.42 12.54
N GLY A 146 2.88 -12.33 13.82
CA GLY A 146 3.57 -13.40 14.56
C GLY A 146 5.04 -13.66 14.17
N ILE A 147 5.63 -12.90 13.25
CA ILE A 147 7.05 -13.06 12.84
C ILE A 147 7.93 -12.05 13.58
N ASP A 148 8.78 -12.54 14.50
CA ASP A 148 9.77 -11.69 15.17
C ASP A 148 11.00 -11.42 14.27
N LEU A 149 11.01 -10.26 13.61
CA LEU A 149 12.10 -9.83 12.74
C LEU A 149 13.42 -9.54 13.47
N ARG A 150 13.44 -9.48 14.81
CA ARG A 150 14.68 -9.35 15.60
C ARG A 150 15.41 -10.69 15.70
N ARG A 151 14.73 -11.81 15.42
CA ARG A 151 15.32 -13.14 15.43
C ARG A 151 15.87 -13.49 14.03
N PRO A 152 17.01 -14.18 13.94
CA PRO A 152 17.57 -14.61 12.65
C PRO A 152 16.58 -15.40 11.78
N GLY A 153 15.76 -16.26 12.40
CA GLY A 153 14.74 -17.05 11.70
C GLY A 153 13.65 -16.19 11.04
N GLY A 154 13.11 -15.19 11.75
CA GLY A 154 12.12 -14.26 11.18
C GLY A 154 12.70 -13.47 10.01
N MET A 155 13.94 -12.99 10.15
CA MET A 155 14.63 -12.28 9.08
C MET A 155 14.93 -13.16 7.86
N ALA A 156 15.24 -14.46 8.06
CA ALA A 156 15.46 -15.41 6.97
C ALA A 156 14.18 -15.67 6.16
N ILE A 157 13.02 -15.72 6.81
CA ILE A 157 11.71 -15.85 6.15
C ILE A 157 11.46 -14.64 5.23
N LEU A 158 11.65 -13.43 5.74
CA LEU A 158 11.47 -12.19 4.97
C LEU A 158 12.41 -12.14 3.76
N ARG A 159 13.71 -12.43 3.96
CA ARG A 159 14.69 -12.50 2.86
C ARG A 159 14.28 -13.48 1.79
N ARG A 160 13.94 -14.72 2.18
CA ARG A 160 13.52 -15.76 1.24
C ARG A 160 12.30 -15.32 0.44
N TRP A 161 11.32 -14.68 1.08
CA TRP A 161 10.14 -14.18 0.39
C TRP A 161 10.48 -13.14 -0.69
N LEU A 162 11.30 -12.14 -0.34
CA LEU A 162 11.67 -11.06 -1.25
C LEU A 162 12.56 -11.53 -2.42
N THR A 163 13.31 -12.63 -2.25
CA THR A 163 14.16 -13.18 -3.31
C THR A 163 13.43 -14.17 -4.25
N VAL A 164 12.59 -15.05 -3.69
CA VAL A 164 12.06 -16.23 -4.39
C VAL A 164 10.62 -16.04 -4.87
N SER A 165 9.87 -15.09 -4.31
CA SER A 165 8.47 -14.93 -4.69
C SER A 165 8.35 -14.49 -6.15
N PRO A 166 7.45 -15.11 -6.93
CA PRO A 166 7.11 -14.58 -8.23
C PRO A 166 6.54 -13.18 -8.00
N THR A 167 7.18 -12.19 -8.63
CA THR A 167 6.53 -11.19 -9.45
C THR A 167 5.01 -11.27 -9.31
N GLY A 168 4.43 -10.36 -8.50
CA GLY A 168 3.03 -10.35 -8.04
C GLY A 168 2.06 -11.01 -9.02
N GLY A 169 1.44 -12.10 -8.59
CA GLY A 169 0.48 -12.85 -9.41
C GLY A 169 -0.57 -11.94 -10.06
N GLU A 170 -0.96 -12.28 -11.29
CA GLU A 170 -1.85 -11.48 -12.13
C GLU A 170 -3.01 -10.88 -11.34
N MET A 171 -3.03 -9.56 -11.28
CA MET A 171 -4.11 -8.78 -10.71
C MET A 171 -5.15 -8.56 -11.80
N THR A 172 -5.84 -9.62 -12.22
CA THR A 172 -6.94 -9.52 -13.19
C THR A 172 -8.17 -8.93 -12.51
N GLY A 173 -8.17 -7.62 -12.33
CA GLY A 173 -9.40 -6.83 -12.29
C GLY A 173 -9.63 -6.33 -13.71
N GLU A 174 -10.51 -7.00 -14.43
CA GLU A 174 -10.89 -6.63 -15.80
C GLU A 174 -11.29 -5.15 -15.81
N ALA A 175 -10.55 -4.33 -16.55
CA ALA A 175 -10.93 -2.97 -16.82
C ALA A 175 -12.25 -3.02 -17.56
N GLY A 176 -13.36 -2.85 -16.83
CA GLY A 176 -14.71 -2.98 -17.35
C GLY A 176 -14.87 -2.22 -18.67
N ARG A 177 -14.94 -2.98 -19.77
CA ARG A 177 -15.55 -2.54 -21.02
C ARG A 177 -16.99 -3.03 -20.98
N GLY A 178 -17.93 -2.10 -21.11
CA GLY A 178 -19.37 -2.37 -21.14
C GLY A 178 -20.14 -1.14 -20.70
#